data_AF-A0A661D4D2-F1
#
_entry.id   AF-A0A661D4D2-F1
#
_cell.length_a   1.000
_cell.length_b   1.000
_cell.length_c   1.000
_cell.angle_alpha   90.00
_cell.angle_beta   90.00
_cell.angle_gamma   90.00
#
_symmetry.space_group_name_H-M   'P 1'
#
loop_
_entity.id
_entity.type
_entity.pdbx_description
1 polymer ?
#
loop_
_entity_poly.entity_id
_entity_poly.type
_entity_poly.pdbx_seq_one_letter_code
_entity_poly.pdbx_strand_id
1 'polypeptide(L)' 'MSLTPQKHRFSVSEWHKMGTINIFPPDARMELIEGEIIDMAPIG' A
#
# COMPACT_ATOMS: atom_id res chain seq x y z
N MET A 1 -10.26 24.09 17.71
CA MET A 1 -10.13 22.62 17.51
C MET A 1 -8.99 22.41 16.54
N SER A 2 -7.91 21.76 16.95
CA SER A 2 -6.79 21.42 16.05
C SER A 2 -7.15 20.13 15.32
N LEU A 3 -7.20 20.16 13.99
CA LEU A 3 -7.41 18.97 13.16
C LEU A 3 -6.04 18.32 12.93
N THR A 4 -5.66 17.39 13.80
CA THR A 4 -4.49 16.56 13.57
C THR A 4 -4.81 15.53 12.49
N PRO A 5 -3.95 15.33 11.48
CA PRO A 5 -4.16 14.31 10.47
C PRO A 5 -4.35 12.92 11.09
N GLN A 6 -5.35 12.17 10.62
CA GLN A 6 -5.60 10.79 11.01
C GLN A 6 -4.96 9.82 10.01
N LYS A 7 -4.30 8.77 10.51
CA LYS A 7 -3.80 7.68 9.67
C LYS A 7 -4.95 6.73 9.32
N HIS A 8 -5.03 6.35 8.06
CA HIS A 8 -5.92 5.29 7.57
C HIS A 8 -5.07 4.12 7.07
N ARG A 9 -5.50 2.91 7.38
CA ARG A 9 -4.88 1.66 6.93
C ARG A 9 -5.65 1.11 5.73
N PHE A 10 -4.93 0.47 4.82
CA PHE A 10 -5.54 -0.16 3.65
C PHE A 10 -6.00 -1.58 3.96
N SER A 11 -7.14 -1.95 3.40
CA SER A 11 -7.60 -3.33 3.32
C SER A 11 -6.96 -4.05 2.14
N VAL A 12 -6.96 -5.39 2.22
CA VAL A 12 -6.58 -6.27 1.10
C VAL A 12 -7.44 -5.99 -0.15
N SER A 13 -8.71 -5.66 0.04
CA SER A 13 -9.63 -5.37 -1.07
C SER A 13 -9.26 -4.08 -1.83
N GLU A 14 -8.79 -3.06 -1.11
CA GLU A 14 -8.33 -1.81 -1.71
C GLU A 14 -7.00 -2.02 -2.43
N TRP A 15 -6.07 -2.76 -1.83
CA TRP A 15 -4.82 -3.14 -2.46
C TRP A 15 -5.03 -3.83 -3.81
N HIS A 16 -5.94 -4.80 -3.89
CA HIS A 16 -6.26 -5.44 -5.16
C HIS A 16 -6.84 -4.47 -6.19
N LYS A 17 -7.73 -3.56 -5.79
CA LYS A 17 -8.26 -2.53 -6.70
C LYS A 17 -7.14 -1.64 -7.24
N MET A 18 -6.18 -1.25 -6.40
CA MET A 18 -5.03 -0.45 -6.84
C MET A 18 -4.21 -1.16 -7.93
N GLY A 19 -4.02 -2.47 -7.78
CA GLY A 19 -3.39 -3.30 -8.81
C GLY A 19 -4.15 -3.30 -10.14
N THR A 20 -5.49 -3.38 -10.11
CA THR A 20 -6.30 -3.42 -11.34
C THR A 20 -6.25 -2.14 -12.18
N ILE A 21 -5.98 -1.00 -11.55
CA ILE A 21 -5.91 0.31 -12.23
C ILE A 21 -4.47 0.80 -12.44
N ASN A 22 -3.48 -0.06 -12.21
CA ASN A 22 -2.05 0.26 -12.37
C ASN A 22 -1.63 1.52 -11.61
N ILE A 23 -2.07 1.67 -10.35
CA ILE A 23 -1.59 2.77 -9.47
C ILE A 23 -0.07 2.70 -9.29
N PHE A 24 0.49 1.50 -9.28
CA PHE A 24 1.91 1.26 -9.11
C PHE A 24 2.55 0.76 -10.40
N PRO A 25 3.86 1.05 -10.62
CA PRO A 25 4.62 0.46 -11.71
C PRO A 25 4.55 -1.08 -11.70
N PRO A 26 4.56 -1.76 -12.87
CA PRO A 26 4.47 -3.23 -12.94
C PRO A 26 5.64 -3.96 -12.27
N ASP A 27 6.79 -3.30 -12.17
CA ASP A 27 8.02 -3.80 -11.56
C ASP A 27 8.17 -3.41 -10.08
N ALA A 28 7.20 -2.67 -9.53
CA ALA A 28 7.20 -2.30 -8.13
C ALA A 28 6.97 -3.55 -7.25
N ARG A 29 8.00 -3.94 -6.50
CA ARG A 29 7.93 -5.04 -5.54
C ARG A 29 7.53 -4.51 -4.18
N MET A 30 6.23 -4.48 -3.91
CA MET A 30 5.67 -3.99 -2.65
C MET A 30 4.75 -5.04 -2.01
N GLU A 31 4.58 -4.94 -0.70
CA GLU A 31 3.73 -5.80 0.11
C GLU A 31 2.75 -4.97 0.95
N LEU A 32 1.55 -5.50 1.19
CA LEU A 32 0.62 -4.95 2.17
C LEU A 32 0.76 -5.72 3.49
N ILE A 33 1.35 -5.09 4.51
CA ILE A 33 1.56 -5.68 5.84
C ILE A 33 0.85 -4.81 6.87
N GLU A 34 -0.06 -5.41 7.65
CA GLU A 34 -0.88 -4.73 8.67
C GLU A 34 -1.64 -3.48 8.19
N GLY A 35 -1.92 -3.39 6.90
CA GLY A 35 -2.59 -2.24 6.28
C GLY A 35 -1.66 -1.11 5.85
N GLU A 36 -0.35 -1.35 5.86
CA GLU A 36 0.70 -0.48 5.36
C GLU A 36 1.33 -1.08 4.11
N ILE A 37 1.59 -0.25 3.10
CA ILE A 37 2.27 -0.67 1.87
C ILE A 37 3.76 -0.42 2.07
N ILE A 38 4.57 -1.47 1.99
CA ILE A 38 6.01 -1.42 2.21
C ILE A 38 6.75 -1.97 0.99
N ASP A 39 7.95 -1.47 0.74
CA ASP A 39 8.84 -2.04 -0.28
C ASP A 39 9.36 -3.41 0.18
N MET A 40 9.30 -4.38 -0.72
CA MET A 40 9.85 -5.70 -0.47
C MET A 40 11.37 -5.62 -0.45
N ALA A 41 11.99 -6.18 0.60
CA ALA A 41 13.43 -6.29 0.67
C ALA A 41 13.99 -7.04 -0.55
N PRO A 42 15.17 -6.66 -1.07
CA PRO A 42 15.79 -7.40 -2.15
C PRO A 42 16.05 -8.84 -1.70
N ILE A 43 15.45 -9.79 -2.42
CA ILE A 43 15.80 -11.20 -2.31
C ILE A 43 17.25 -11.33 -2.80
N GLY A 44 18.12 -11.79 -1.92
CA GLY A 44 19.51 -12.17 -2.21
C GLY A 44 19.64 -13.65 -2.52
#